data_AF-A0A089KF59-F1
#
_entry.id   AF-A0A089KF59-F1
#
_cell.length_a   1.000
_cell.length_b   1.000
_cell.length_c   1.000
_cell.angle_alpha   90.00
_cell.angle_beta   90.00
_cell.angle_gamma   90.00
#
_symmetry.space_group_name_H-M   'P 1'
#
loop_
_entity.id
_entity.type
_entity.pdbx_description
1 polymer ?
#
loop_
_entity_poly.entity_id
_entity_poly.type
_entity_poly.pdbx_seq_one_letter_code
_entity_poly.pdbx_strand_id
1 'polypeptide(L)'
;MFKWKTAAISLGLFSLLLAGCGDAGDVTGKAEPAASASPAPVQGAVVPSAGITAADPEKIQHFLADESILNGDIYLEDNKVHVNIVGLNSGLEDRFAGEFTKDSYSLHDVKYSAGELEAAQQLLADKDMHKQLNLYGSWIDVKQNKLGITVPDDYLKNAEETLNQLIDPGMLRFEVQELGEPSVTGTIVEMKSGPVDSILILEPGKENPTYWFSFNDRSELYDAAGQRIEFSGLKKGQQVHIWGTGTVLESLPAQATVRRIELLE
;
A
#
# COMPACT_ATOMS: atom_id res chain seq x y z
N MET A 1 7.07 -35.54 34.94
CA MET A 1 7.06 -36.40 33.74
C MET A 1 6.04 -35.85 32.76
N PHE A 2 6.48 -35.04 31.80
CA PHE A 2 5.63 -34.52 30.73
C PHE A 2 6.40 -34.70 29.42
N LYS A 3 5.82 -35.49 28.50
CA LYS A 3 6.40 -35.83 27.20
C LYS A 3 6.05 -34.74 26.20
N TRP A 4 7.06 -34.05 25.65
CA TRP A 4 6.91 -33.28 24.42
C TRP A 4 6.99 -34.21 23.21
N LYS A 5 5.99 -34.09 22.31
CA LYS A 5 6.04 -34.66 20.97
C LYS A 5 6.26 -33.51 20.00
N THR A 6 7.46 -33.48 19.40
CA THR A 6 7.77 -32.72 18.20
C THR A 6 7.04 -33.32 17.00
N ALA A 7 6.30 -32.51 16.26
CA ALA A 7 5.81 -32.85 14.93
C ALA A 7 6.49 -31.92 13.92
N ALA A 8 7.41 -32.50 13.15
CA ALA A 8 7.99 -31.92 11.95
C ALA A 8 7.04 -32.17 10.77
N ILE A 9 6.76 -31.14 9.98
CA ILE A 9 6.11 -31.24 8.65
C ILE A 9 6.86 -30.21 7.79
N SER A 10 7.92 -30.62 7.10
CA SER A 10 7.91 -31.12 5.71
C SER A 10 7.67 -30.00 4.69
N LEU A 11 8.78 -29.40 4.22
CA LEU A 11 8.87 -28.65 2.96
C LEU A 11 8.38 -29.53 1.80
N GLY A 12 7.43 -29.03 1.02
CA GLY A 12 7.03 -29.59 -0.26
C GLY A 12 7.08 -28.51 -1.34
N LEU A 13 8.20 -28.44 -2.06
CA LEU A 13 8.31 -27.78 -3.35
C LEU A 13 7.36 -28.49 -4.33
N PHE A 14 6.47 -27.75 -5.00
CA PHE A 14 5.77 -28.25 -6.18
C PHE A 14 6.00 -27.28 -7.34
N SER A 15 6.98 -27.63 -8.17
CA SER A 15 7.14 -27.07 -9.52
C SER A 15 6.11 -27.74 -10.44
N LEU A 16 5.31 -26.95 -11.13
CA LEU A 16 4.47 -27.41 -12.25
C LEU A 16 4.89 -26.64 -13.50
N LEU A 17 5.71 -27.30 -14.31
CA LEU A 17 5.93 -27.03 -15.73
C LEU A 17 5.19 -28.13 -16.50
N LEU A 18 4.43 -27.75 -17.53
CA LEU A 18 4.40 -28.32 -18.89
C LEU A 18 3.01 -28.31 -19.55
N ALA A 19 3.08 -28.06 -20.86
CA ALA A 19 2.15 -28.35 -21.96
C ALA A 19 0.92 -27.43 -22.08
N GLY A 20 0.68 -26.75 -23.20
CA GLY A 20 1.00 -27.10 -24.58
C GLY A 20 -0.10 -27.96 -25.18
N CYS A 21 -1.16 -27.33 -25.67
CA CYS A 21 -2.16 -27.94 -26.54
C CYS A 21 -2.12 -27.22 -27.89
N GLY A 22 -1.48 -27.85 -28.87
CA GLY A 22 -1.86 -27.68 -30.26
C GLY A 22 -3.03 -28.62 -30.55
N ASP A 23 -4.00 -28.14 -31.31
CA ASP A 23 -4.93 -29.02 -32.01
C ASP A 23 -4.96 -28.62 -33.49
N ALA A 24 -4.91 -29.66 -34.31
CA ALA A 24 -4.79 -29.61 -35.75
C ALA A 24 -6.18 -29.81 -36.36
N GLY A 25 -6.59 -28.89 -37.22
CA GLY A 25 -7.77 -29.05 -38.08
C GLY A 25 -7.37 -28.87 -39.53
N ASP A 26 -7.01 -29.98 -40.17
CA ASP A 26 -6.82 -30.10 -41.62
C ASP A 26 -8.18 -30.37 -42.27
N VAL A 27 -8.58 -29.54 -43.25
CA VAL A 27 -9.63 -29.88 -44.22
C VAL A 27 -9.12 -29.57 -45.61
N THR A 28 -8.77 -30.67 -46.27
CA THR A 28 -8.49 -30.85 -47.70
C THR A 28 -9.51 -30.16 -48.63
N GLY A 29 -8.98 -29.38 -49.56
CA GLY A 29 -9.66 -28.97 -50.80
C GLY A 29 -8.61 -28.84 -51.91
N LYS A 30 -8.39 -29.93 -52.65
CA LYS A 30 -7.40 -30.04 -53.73
C LYS A 30 -7.95 -29.46 -55.04
N ALA A 31 -7.28 -28.45 -55.60
CA ALA A 31 -7.31 -28.14 -57.02
C ALA A 31 -5.89 -27.69 -57.44
N GLU A 32 -5.35 -28.35 -58.46
CA GLU A 32 -4.01 -28.20 -59.06
C GLU A 32 -4.21 -27.89 -60.57
N PRO A 33 -3.20 -27.48 -61.35
CA PRO A 33 -2.28 -26.35 -61.22
C PRO A 33 -2.38 -25.39 -62.45
N ALA A 34 -1.81 -24.19 -62.36
CA ALA A 34 -1.48 -23.41 -63.57
C ALA A 34 -0.19 -22.59 -63.40
N ALA A 35 0.77 -22.94 -64.24
CA ALA A 35 1.91 -22.21 -64.81
C ALA A 35 2.57 -21.04 -64.03
N SER A 36 3.86 -21.28 -63.77
CA SER A 36 5.00 -20.34 -63.74
C SER A 36 4.75 -18.89 -64.17
N ALA A 37 5.04 -17.98 -63.24
CA ALA A 37 5.74 -16.74 -63.55
C ALA A 37 6.64 -16.39 -62.35
N SER A 38 7.96 -16.44 -62.55
CA SER A 38 8.92 -15.82 -61.64
C SER A 38 8.75 -14.30 -61.68
N PRO A 39 8.68 -13.61 -60.53
CA PRO A 39 9.11 -12.23 -60.43
C PRO A 39 10.56 -12.17 -59.92
N ALA A 40 11.29 -11.21 -60.48
CA ALA A 40 12.67 -10.84 -60.23
C ALA A 40 12.99 -10.58 -58.74
N PRO A 41 14.28 -10.59 -58.34
CA PRO A 41 14.67 -10.29 -56.97
C PRO A 41 14.40 -8.81 -56.69
N VAL A 42 13.43 -8.53 -55.83
CA VAL A 42 13.23 -7.19 -55.28
C VAL A 42 14.34 -6.96 -54.26
N GLN A 43 15.29 -6.14 -54.67
CA GLN A 43 16.32 -5.56 -53.82
C GLN A 43 15.68 -4.88 -52.61
N GLY A 44 16.29 -5.09 -51.45
CA GLY A 44 16.07 -4.24 -50.27
C GLY A 44 14.77 -4.50 -49.54
N ALA A 45 14.69 -5.64 -48.84
CA ALA A 45 13.94 -5.66 -47.59
C ALA A 45 14.66 -4.69 -46.64
N VAL A 46 14.21 -3.45 -46.64
CA VAL A 46 14.49 -2.49 -45.58
C VAL A 46 13.92 -3.13 -44.32
N VAL A 47 14.81 -3.63 -43.47
CA VAL A 47 14.48 -3.89 -42.06
C VAL A 47 13.85 -2.58 -41.56
N PRO A 48 12.61 -2.57 -41.06
CA PRO A 48 12.08 -1.35 -40.49
C PRO A 48 13.05 -0.97 -39.38
N SER A 49 13.72 0.17 -39.53
CA SER A 49 14.32 0.84 -38.37
C SER A 49 13.18 0.93 -37.36
N ALA A 50 13.32 0.30 -36.19
CA ALA A 50 12.35 0.44 -35.11
C ALA A 50 12.15 1.95 -34.94
N GLY A 51 10.98 2.43 -35.38
CA GLY A 51 10.70 3.85 -35.40
C GLY A 51 10.58 4.32 -33.97
N ILE A 52 11.13 5.48 -33.65
CA ILE A 52 10.93 6.15 -32.37
C ILE A 52 9.42 6.11 -32.06
N THR A 53 9.05 5.48 -30.95
CA THR A 53 7.64 5.31 -30.58
C THR A 53 7.22 6.35 -29.53
N ALA A 54 5.92 6.59 -29.39
CA ALA A 54 5.45 7.32 -28.21
C ALA A 54 5.62 6.43 -26.98
N ALA A 55 6.15 7.00 -25.89
CA ALA A 55 6.24 6.33 -24.61
C ALA A 55 4.83 6.03 -24.08
N ASP A 56 4.66 4.80 -23.63
CA ASP A 56 3.54 4.35 -22.81
C ASP A 56 4.09 3.47 -21.68
N PRO A 57 3.31 3.23 -20.61
CA PRO A 57 3.81 2.51 -19.45
C PRO A 57 4.35 1.11 -19.77
N GLU A 58 3.68 0.35 -20.63
CA GLU A 58 4.07 -1.03 -20.95
C GLU A 58 5.39 -1.06 -21.74
N LYS A 59 5.53 -0.19 -22.76
CA LYS A 59 6.78 -0.11 -23.53
C LYS A 59 7.96 0.35 -22.70
N ILE A 60 7.75 1.33 -21.81
CA ILE A 60 8.80 1.80 -20.91
C ILE A 60 9.22 0.68 -19.96
N GLN A 61 8.27 -0.06 -19.38
CA GLN A 61 8.58 -1.21 -18.52
C GLN A 61 9.37 -2.28 -19.26
N HIS A 62 8.99 -2.62 -20.49
CA HIS A 62 9.74 -3.56 -21.32
C HIS A 62 11.15 -3.08 -21.61
N PHE A 63 11.31 -1.83 -22.04
CA PHE A 63 12.62 -1.23 -22.30
C PHE A 63 13.53 -1.25 -21.05
N LEU A 64 12.99 -0.85 -19.89
CA LEU A 64 13.73 -0.88 -18.63
C LEU A 64 14.17 -2.30 -18.26
N ALA A 65 13.29 -3.29 -18.44
CA ALA A 65 13.59 -4.69 -18.16
C ALA A 65 14.66 -5.26 -19.12
N ASP A 66 14.52 -5.02 -20.42
CA ASP A 66 15.42 -5.52 -21.46
C ASP A 66 16.84 -4.93 -21.30
N GLU A 67 16.93 -3.64 -20.96
CA GLU A 67 18.20 -2.95 -20.70
C GLU A 67 18.72 -3.15 -19.27
N SER A 68 17.99 -3.88 -18.43
CA SER A 68 18.30 -4.09 -17.01
C SER A 68 18.56 -2.78 -16.25
N ILE A 69 17.76 -1.75 -16.52
CA ILE A 69 17.86 -0.43 -15.90
C ILE A 69 17.09 -0.44 -14.58
N LEU A 70 17.77 -0.18 -13.47
CA LEU A 70 17.13 -0.02 -12.16
C LEU A 70 16.25 1.24 -12.14
N ASN A 71 15.02 1.10 -11.68
CA ASN A 71 14.04 2.17 -11.66
C ASN A 71 13.26 2.22 -10.34
N GLY A 72 12.79 3.41 -9.98
CA GLY A 72 11.95 3.71 -8.82
C GLY A 72 10.45 3.71 -9.13
N ASP A 73 10.03 2.91 -10.11
CA ASP A 73 8.70 2.84 -10.73
C ASP A 73 8.38 3.98 -11.73
N ILE A 74 7.22 3.87 -12.39
CA ILE A 74 6.73 4.80 -13.42
C ILE A 74 5.32 5.29 -13.07
N TYR A 75 4.97 6.48 -13.53
CA TYR A 75 3.62 7.02 -13.32
C TYR A 75 3.19 7.92 -14.48
N LEU A 76 1.88 8.13 -14.60
CA LEU A 76 1.28 9.00 -15.61
C LEU A 76 0.90 10.34 -14.97
N GLU A 77 1.38 11.44 -15.56
CA GLU A 77 1.05 12.81 -15.17
C GLU A 77 1.22 13.73 -16.39
N ASP A 78 0.39 14.76 -16.51
CA ASP A 78 0.48 15.76 -17.60
C ASP A 78 0.57 15.18 -19.02
N ASN A 79 -0.11 14.06 -19.27
CA ASN A 79 -0.07 13.29 -20.51
C ASN A 79 1.32 12.76 -20.91
N LYS A 80 2.22 12.58 -19.94
CA LYS A 80 3.55 12.00 -20.12
C LYS A 80 3.73 10.78 -19.21
N VAL A 81 4.61 9.88 -19.63
CA VAL A 81 5.13 8.82 -18.76
C VAL A 81 6.32 9.37 -17.97
N HIS A 82 6.15 9.50 -16.67
CA HIS A 82 7.24 9.87 -15.77
C HIS A 82 7.96 8.61 -15.31
N VAL A 83 9.28 8.61 -15.43
CA VAL A 83 10.12 7.43 -15.20
C VAL A 83 11.18 7.77 -14.18
N ASN A 84 11.09 7.15 -13.00
CA ASN A 84 12.09 7.29 -11.97
C ASN A 84 13.25 6.34 -12.25
N ILE A 85 14.44 6.86 -12.52
CA ILE A 85 15.64 6.08 -12.87
C ILE A 85 16.65 6.19 -11.73
N VAL A 86 17.18 5.05 -11.29
CA VAL A 86 18.26 5.03 -10.30
C VAL A 86 19.59 5.25 -11.01
N GLY A 87 20.27 6.36 -10.71
CA GLY A 87 21.56 6.69 -11.31
C GLY A 87 21.44 7.21 -12.75
N LEU A 88 20.45 8.06 -12.99
CA LEU A 88 20.23 8.71 -14.28
C LEU A 88 21.50 9.46 -14.73
N ASN A 89 21.87 9.29 -15.98
CA ASN A 89 23.03 9.94 -16.58
C ASN A 89 22.80 10.16 -18.08
N SER A 90 23.66 10.95 -18.72
CA SER A 90 23.51 11.32 -20.14
C SER A 90 23.44 10.11 -21.08
N GLY A 91 24.14 9.02 -20.77
CA GLY A 91 24.09 7.80 -21.58
C GLY A 91 22.74 7.06 -21.47
N LEU A 92 22.00 7.23 -20.38
CA LEU A 92 20.62 6.74 -20.27
C LEU A 92 19.66 7.69 -20.99
N GLU A 93 19.85 9.00 -20.85
CA GLU A 93 19.03 10.00 -21.55
C GLU A 93 19.10 9.83 -23.08
N ASP A 94 20.30 9.62 -23.62
CA ASP A 94 20.52 9.36 -25.05
C ASP A 94 19.85 8.06 -25.51
N ARG A 95 19.88 7.01 -24.69
CA ARG A 95 19.20 5.74 -24.98
C ARG A 95 17.68 5.91 -25.03
N PHE A 96 17.09 6.59 -24.05
CA PHE A 96 15.67 6.92 -24.05
C PHE A 96 15.28 7.78 -25.26
N ALA A 97 16.11 8.76 -25.63
CA ALA A 97 15.85 9.62 -26.79
C ALA A 97 15.96 8.88 -28.14
N GLY A 98 16.72 7.78 -28.19
CA GLY A 98 16.80 6.88 -29.33
C GLY A 98 15.58 5.98 -29.50
N GLU A 99 14.89 5.65 -28.40
CA GLU A 99 13.75 4.72 -28.38
C GLU A 99 12.38 5.43 -28.38
N PHE A 100 12.27 6.54 -27.64
CA PHE A 100 11.00 7.20 -27.35
C PHE A 100 10.96 8.66 -27.80
N THR A 101 9.76 9.14 -28.12
CA THR A 101 9.53 10.53 -28.54
C THR A 101 9.77 11.48 -27.38
N LYS A 102 10.63 12.50 -27.58
CA LYS A 102 11.14 13.45 -26.58
C LYS A 102 10.10 14.12 -25.65
N ASP A 103 8.85 14.26 -26.09
CA ASP A 103 7.79 14.89 -25.31
C ASP A 103 6.76 13.92 -24.71
N SER A 104 6.93 12.61 -24.93
CA SER A 104 6.03 11.58 -24.41
C SER A 104 6.43 11.05 -23.03
N TYR A 105 7.63 11.38 -22.55
CA TYR A 105 8.14 10.94 -21.26
C TYR A 105 8.88 12.07 -20.51
N SER A 106 9.14 11.83 -19.23
CA SER A 106 10.03 12.63 -18.38
C SER A 106 10.85 11.71 -17.50
N LEU A 107 12.17 11.93 -17.44
CA LEU A 107 13.09 11.12 -16.62
C LEU A 107 13.43 11.87 -15.34
N HIS A 108 13.44 11.14 -14.23
CA HIS A 108 13.78 11.67 -12.92
C HIS A 108 14.90 10.84 -12.33
N ASP A 109 15.97 11.47 -11.87
CA ASP A 109 16.99 10.78 -11.09
C ASP A 109 16.49 10.56 -9.66
N VAL A 110 16.46 9.31 -9.22
CA VAL A 110 15.98 8.95 -7.89
C VAL A 110 16.97 8.06 -7.15
N LYS A 111 16.86 8.03 -5.82
CA LYS A 111 17.80 7.31 -4.97
C LYS A 111 17.47 5.82 -4.81
N TYR A 112 16.18 5.48 -4.72
CA TYR A 112 15.73 4.13 -4.39
C TYR A 112 15.01 3.49 -5.58
N SER A 113 15.27 2.22 -5.80
CA SER A 113 14.51 1.39 -6.72
C SER A 113 13.14 0.99 -6.15
N ALA A 114 12.22 0.56 -7.02
CA ALA A 114 10.93 0.03 -6.61
C ALA A 114 11.10 -1.16 -5.64
N GLY A 115 12.02 -2.07 -5.95
CA GLY A 115 12.32 -3.23 -5.11
C GLY A 115 12.85 -2.86 -3.71
N GLU A 116 13.63 -1.78 -3.58
CA GLU A 116 14.08 -1.30 -2.26
C GLU A 116 12.92 -0.72 -1.44
N LEU A 117 12.01 0.03 -2.08
CA LEU A 117 10.82 0.57 -1.43
C LEU A 117 9.84 -0.54 -1.00
N GLU A 118 9.63 -1.53 -1.86
CA GLU A 118 8.82 -2.72 -1.56
C GLU A 118 9.44 -3.55 -0.44
N ALA A 119 10.75 -3.78 -0.45
CA ALA A 119 11.44 -4.49 0.61
C ALA A 119 11.32 -3.77 1.96
N ALA A 120 11.42 -2.44 1.97
CA ALA A 120 11.22 -1.64 3.17
C ALA A 120 9.77 -1.70 3.67
N GLN A 121 8.77 -1.67 2.78
CA GLN A 121 7.36 -1.85 3.16
C GLN A 121 7.11 -3.25 3.72
N GLN A 122 7.67 -4.29 3.09
CA GLN A 122 7.56 -5.67 3.56
C GLN A 122 8.24 -5.88 4.92
N LEU A 123 9.38 -5.21 5.17
CA LEU A 123 10.06 -5.25 6.46
C LEU A 123 9.15 -4.79 7.61
N LEU A 124 8.29 -3.79 7.38
CA LEU A 124 7.31 -3.33 8.37
C LEU A 124 6.31 -4.43 8.71
N ALA A 125 5.80 -5.14 7.71
CA ALA A 125 4.85 -6.23 7.87
C ALA A 125 5.50 -7.44 8.58
N ASP A 126 6.68 -7.86 8.12
CA ASP A 126 7.39 -9.02 8.67
C ASP A 126 7.77 -8.84 10.14
N LYS A 127 7.99 -7.60 10.56
CA LYS A 127 8.32 -7.24 11.94
C LYS A 127 7.12 -6.78 12.75
N ASP A 128 5.89 -6.83 12.22
CA ASP A 128 4.67 -6.37 12.88
C ASP A 128 4.77 -4.92 13.40
N MET A 129 5.45 -4.05 12.64
CA MET A 129 5.74 -2.66 13.03
C MET A 129 4.47 -1.82 13.11
N HIS A 130 3.47 -2.09 12.27
CA HIS A 130 2.18 -1.38 12.35
C HIS A 130 1.52 -1.55 13.71
N LYS A 131 1.62 -2.72 14.32
CA LYS A 131 1.11 -2.96 15.66
C LYS A 131 2.00 -2.37 16.73
N GLN A 132 3.32 -2.65 16.66
CA GLN A 132 4.26 -2.23 17.70
C GLN A 132 4.39 -0.72 17.85
N LEU A 133 4.27 0.02 16.75
CA LEU A 133 4.41 1.47 16.70
C LEU A 133 3.08 2.20 16.47
N ASN A 134 1.96 1.47 16.53
CA ASN A 134 0.61 2.00 16.25
C ASN A 134 0.51 2.75 14.91
N LEU A 135 1.18 2.25 13.87
CA LEU A 135 1.09 2.86 12.53
C LEU A 135 -0.28 2.55 11.93
N TYR A 136 -0.90 3.56 11.35
CA TYR A 136 -2.20 3.44 10.68
C TYR A 136 -2.07 2.89 9.27
N GLY A 137 -0.92 3.10 8.63
CA GLY A 137 -0.67 2.59 7.30
C GLY A 137 0.73 2.86 6.80
N SER A 138 1.07 2.22 5.68
CA SER A 138 2.29 2.46 4.93
C SER A 138 2.04 2.27 3.44
N TRP A 139 2.56 3.15 2.59
CA TRP A 139 2.39 3.11 1.14
C TRP A 139 3.64 3.61 0.42
N ILE A 140 3.80 3.22 -0.84
CA ILE A 140 4.88 3.73 -1.69
C ILE A 140 4.38 4.99 -2.39
N ASP A 141 5.05 6.11 -2.14
CA ASP A 141 4.87 7.36 -2.88
C ASP A 141 5.86 7.36 -4.05
N VAL A 142 5.39 6.87 -5.20
CA VAL A 142 6.20 6.77 -6.42
C VAL A 142 6.71 8.14 -6.85
N LYS A 143 5.90 9.20 -6.74
CA LYS A 143 6.29 10.54 -7.20
C LYS A 143 7.43 11.13 -6.37
N GLN A 144 7.44 10.86 -5.07
CA GLN A 144 8.50 11.34 -4.17
C GLN A 144 9.62 10.32 -3.97
N ASN A 145 9.51 9.13 -4.56
CA ASN A 145 10.42 8.00 -4.37
C ASN A 145 10.64 7.67 -2.88
N LYS A 146 9.54 7.59 -2.11
CA LYS A 146 9.56 7.43 -0.65
C LYS A 146 8.57 6.37 -0.17
N LEU A 147 8.84 5.83 1.01
CA LEU A 147 7.88 5.06 1.81
C LEU A 147 7.13 6.01 2.75
N GLY A 148 5.85 6.22 2.46
CA GLY A 148 4.93 6.96 3.32
C GLY A 148 4.47 6.12 4.51
N ILE A 149 4.41 6.74 5.69
CA ILE A 149 3.97 6.14 6.95
C ILE A 149 2.92 7.05 7.59
N THR A 150 1.71 6.54 7.83
CA THR A 150 0.71 7.26 8.61
C THR A 150 0.84 6.86 10.06
N VAL A 151 1.01 7.83 10.95
CA VAL A 151 1.21 7.60 12.38
C VAL A 151 0.43 8.63 13.19
N PRO A 152 -0.19 8.25 14.32
CA PRO A 152 -0.75 9.22 15.23
C PRO A 152 0.35 10.06 15.91
N ASP A 153 0.04 11.31 16.20
CA ASP A 153 0.95 12.32 16.76
C ASP A 153 1.68 11.89 18.03
N ASP A 154 0.97 11.24 18.96
CA ASP A 154 1.50 10.69 20.20
C ASP A 154 2.50 9.54 20.02
N TYR A 155 2.52 8.90 18.84
CA TYR A 155 3.46 7.81 18.50
C TYR A 155 4.59 8.24 17.56
N LEU A 156 4.53 9.45 16.99
CA LEU A 156 5.47 9.92 15.97
C LEU A 156 6.93 9.76 16.41
N LYS A 157 7.28 10.27 17.60
CA LYS A 157 8.67 10.26 18.08
C LYS A 157 9.23 8.83 18.18
N ASN A 158 8.47 7.91 18.77
CA ASN A 158 8.88 6.52 18.91
C ASN A 158 8.97 5.82 17.54
N ALA A 159 8.04 6.13 16.64
CA ALA A 159 8.06 5.61 15.27
C ALA A 159 9.29 6.10 14.50
N GLU A 160 9.61 7.40 14.55
CA GLU A 160 10.82 7.96 13.94
C GLU A 160 12.09 7.31 14.51
N GLU A 161 12.24 7.26 15.84
CA GLU A 161 13.41 6.69 16.49
C GLU A 161 13.61 5.21 16.13
N THR A 162 12.54 4.43 16.06
CA THR A 162 12.59 3.00 15.75
C THR A 162 12.82 2.76 14.26
N LEU A 163 12.04 3.40 13.39
CA LEU A 163 12.11 3.14 11.95
C LEU A 163 13.39 3.66 11.31
N ASN A 164 13.96 4.77 11.80
CA ASN A 164 15.24 5.29 11.33
C ASN A 164 16.44 4.37 11.64
N GLN A 165 16.28 3.40 12.55
CA GLN A 165 17.29 2.37 12.80
C GLN A 165 17.18 1.18 11.84
N LEU A 166 16.02 1.01 11.20
CA LEU A 166 15.68 -0.15 10.37
C LEU A 166 15.69 0.18 8.87
N ILE A 167 15.31 1.41 8.52
CA ILE A 167 15.13 1.89 7.16
C ILE A 167 15.92 3.20 7.04
N ASP A 168 16.51 3.47 5.87
CA ASP A 168 17.17 4.74 5.60
C ASP A 168 16.21 5.91 5.91
N PRO A 169 16.55 6.84 6.82
CA PRO A 169 15.68 7.98 7.14
C PRO A 169 15.28 8.80 5.90
N GLY A 170 16.15 8.85 4.89
CA GLY A 170 15.88 9.52 3.62
C GLY A 170 14.79 8.83 2.80
N MET A 171 14.51 7.55 3.04
CA MET A 171 13.43 6.79 2.39
C MET A 171 12.07 7.05 3.02
N LEU A 172 12.03 7.47 4.29
CA LEU A 172 10.79 7.61 5.04
C LEU A 172 10.15 8.99 4.83
N ARG A 173 8.81 9.00 4.85
CA ARG A 173 7.97 10.20 4.95
C ARG A 173 6.84 9.91 5.94
N PHE A 174 6.76 10.70 7.00
CA PHE A 174 5.69 10.58 7.98
C PHE A 174 4.53 11.51 7.64
N GLU A 175 3.32 10.97 7.70
CA GLU A 175 2.06 11.69 7.69
C GLU A 175 1.43 11.55 9.08
N VAL A 176 1.40 12.66 9.81
CA VAL A 176 0.97 12.68 11.21
C VAL A 176 -0.53 12.88 11.27
N GLN A 177 -1.23 11.98 11.95
CA GLN A 177 -2.64 12.17 12.32
C GLN A 177 -2.75 12.75 13.72
N GLU A 178 -2.89 14.07 13.78
CA GLU A 178 -3.16 14.78 15.03
C GLU A 178 -4.44 14.27 15.70
N LEU A 179 -4.45 14.24 17.03
CA LEU A 179 -5.63 13.82 17.79
C LEU A 179 -6.80 14.81 17.62
N GLY A 180 -6.52 16.11 17.60
CA GLY A 180 -7.52 17.17 17.46
C GLY A 180 -8.53 17.23 18.62
N GLU A 181 -9.68 17.84 18.37
CA GLU A 181 -10.79 17.92 19.32
C GLU A 181 -11.58 16.60 19.42
N PRO A 182 -12.22 16.30 20.57
CA PRO A 182 -13.05 15.12 20.72
C PRO A 182 -14.14 15.05 19.64
N SER A 183 -14.29 13.88 19.02
CA SER A 183 -15.37 13.64 18.05
C SER A 183 -16.75 13.63 18.72
N VAL A 184 -16.82 13.14 19.96
CA VAL A 184 -18.05 13.04 20.74
C VAL A 184 -17.76 13.32 22.21
N THR A 185 -18.64 14.05 22.87
CA THR A 185 -18.67 14.18 24.33
C THR A 185 -20.03 13.74 24.84
N GLY A 186 -20.07 12.88 25.85
CA GLY A 186 -21.35 12.39 26.36
C GLY A 186 -21.24 11.43 27.53
N THR A 187 -22.37 10.82 27.87
CA THR A 187 -22.49 9.89 29.00
C THR A 187 -22.56 8.45 28.51
N ILE A 188 -21.80 7.55 29.15
CA ILE A 188 -21.90 6.11 28.92
C ILE A 188 -23.25 5.62 29.46
N VAL A 189 -24.16 5.20 28.59
CA VAL A 189 -25.49 4.69 29.00
C VAL A 189 -25.57 3.16 28.95
N GLU A 190 -24.77 2.54 28.09
CA GLU A 190 -24.66 1.09 28.00
C GLU A 190 -23.21 0.66 27.78
N MET A 191 -22.88 -0.54 28.24
CA MET A 191 -21.60 -1.19 28.03
C MET A 191 -21.87 -2.63 27.65
N LYS A 192 -21.16 -3.14 26.65
CA LYS A 192 -21.16 -4.54 26.24
C LYS A 192 -19.74 -5.06 26.32
N SER A 193 -19.57 -6.15 27.03
CA SER A 193 -18.32 -6.91 27.06
C SER A 193 -18.49 -8.21 26.30
N GLY A 194 -17.46 -8.61 25.55
CA GLY A 194 -17.53 -9.79 24.69
C GLY A 194 -16.31 -9.93 23.79
N PRO A 195 -16.45 -10.46 22.57
CA PRO A 195 -15.32 -10.55 21.64
C PRO A 195 -14.81 -9.17 21.19
N VAL A 196 -15.67 -8.15 21.24
CA VAL A 196 -15.33 -6.75 21.05
C VAL A 196 -16.06 -5.95 22.13
N ASP A 197 -15.29 -5.32 23.00
CA ASP A 197 -15.85 -4.43 24.02
C ASP A 197 -16.41 -3.17 23.35
N SER A 198 -17.53 -2.66 23.87
CA SER A 198 -18.19 -1.47 23.32
C SER A 198 -19.01 -0.70 24.34
N ILE A 199 -19.17 0.60 24.09
CA ILE A 199 -20.01 1.50 24.88
C ILE A 199 -21.03 2.23 24.02
N LEU A 200 -22.20 2.50 24.59
CA LEU A 200 -23.23 3.33 23.99
C LEU A 200 -23.23 4.70 24.66
N ILE A 201 -23.23 5.75 23.84
CA ILE A 201 -23.10 7.13 24.29
C ILE A 201 -24.38 7.90 24.06
N LEU A 202 -24.76 8.66 25.09
CA LEU A 202 -25.78 9.71 25.02
C LEU A 202 -25.10 11.08 25.05
N GLU A 203 -25.21 11.82 23.96
CA GLU A 203 -24.72 13.19 23.89
C GLU A 203 -25.63 14.17 24.67
N PRO A 204 -25.07 15.27 25.21
CA PRO A 204 -25.85 16.30 25.87
C PRO A 204 -26.98 16.84 24.97
N GLY A 205 -28.19 16.94 25.53
CA GLY A 205 -29.36 17.50 24.82
C GLY A 205 -30.03 16.55 23.82
N LYS A 206 -29.57 15.31 23.68
CA LYS A 206 -30.26 14.26 22.91
C LYS A 206 -31.19 13.46 23.81
N GLU A 207 -32.35 13.05 23.28
CA GLU A 207 -33.27 12.16 24.00
C GLU A 207 -32.84 10.69 23.91
N ASN A 208 -32.26 10.29 22.77
CA ASN A 208 -31.84 8.92 22.49
C ASN A 208 -30.32 8.83 22.30
N PRO A 209 -29.70 7.68 22.63
CA PRO A 209 -28.28 7.47 22.42
C PRO A 209 -27.89 7.51 20.94
N THR A 210 -26.71 8.05 20.64
CA THR A 210 -26.32 8.42 19.27
C THR A 210 -25.23 7.52 18.69
N TYR A 211 -24.33 6.99 19.52
CA TYR A 211 -23.18 6.21 19.05
C TYR A 211 -22.93 4.94 19.86
N TRP A 212 -22.66 3.85 19.15
CA TRP A 212 -21.92 2.70 19.63
C TRP A 212 -20.44 2.86 19.28
N PHE A 213 -19.60 2.90 20.29
CA PHE A 213 -18.15 2.93 20.14
C PHE A 213 -17.57 1.56 20.52
N SER A 214 -16.80 0.98 19.62
CA SER A 214 -16.09 -0.28 19.80
C SER A 214 -14.60 -0.06 20.08
N PHE A 215 -14.01 -0.96 20.86
CA PHE A 215 -12.60 -0.91 21.25
C PHE A 215 -11.80 -1.99 20.54
N ASN A 216 -10.56 -1.66 20.19
CA ASN A 216 -9.58 -2.62 19.68
C ASN A 216 -8.27 -2.53 20.49
N ASP A 217 -7.24 -3.26 20.07
CA ASP A 217 -5.94 -3.30 20.73
C ASP A 217 -5.15 -1.98 20.67
N ARG A 218 -5.62 -1.01 19.89
CA ARG A 218 -5.03 0.32 19.72
C ARG A 218 -5.84 1.42 20.43
N SER A 219 -7.01 1.10 20.97
CA SER A 219 -7.83 2.07 21.69
C SER A 219 -7.16 2.44 23.02
N GLU A 220 -7.05 3.73 23.27
CA GLU A 220 -6.48 4.25 24.51
C GLU A 220 -7.57 4.78 25.45
N LEU A 221 -7.48 4.43 26.73
CA LEU A 221 -8.43 4.86 27.73
C LEU A 221 -7.68 5.53 28.87
N TYR A 222 -8.13 6.72 29.25
CA TYR A 222 -7.56 7.49 30.35
C TYR A 222 -8.65 7.89 31.34
N ASP A 223 -8.32 7.90 32.62
CA ASP A 223 -9.17 8.49 33.65
C ASP A 223 -9.09 10.03 33.68
N ALA A 224 -9.86 10.66 34.56
CA ALA A 224 -9.89 12.12 34.71
C ALA A 224 -8.56 12.71 35.21
N ALA A 225 -7.69 11.89 35.80
CA ALA A 225 -6.34 12.29 36.21
C ALA A 225 -5.31 12.08 35.07
N GLY A 226 -5.74 11.64 33.89
CA GLY A 226 -4.88 11.34 32.74
C GLY A 226 -4.10 10.03 32.89
N GLN A 227 -4.46 9.15 33.83
CA GLN A 227 -3.83 7.84 33.96
C GLN A 227 -4.48 6.83 33.03
N ARG A 228 -3.67 6.00 32.38
CA ARG A 228 -4.16 4.94 31.51
C ARG A 228 -4.97 3.91 32.33
N ILE A 229 -6.15 3.57 31.84
CA ILE A 229 -7.03 2.56 32.42
C ILE A 229 -7.37 1.48 31.40
N GLU A 230 -7.89 0.36 31.90
CA GLU A 230 -8.47 -0.71 31.07
C GLU A 230 -9.97 -0.50 30.89
N PHE A 231 -10.60 -1.21 29.95
CA PHE A 231 -12.05 -1.13 29.71
C PHE A 231 -12.87 -1.40 30.99
N SER A 232 -12.39 -2.29 31.87
CA SER A 232 -13.01 -2.57 33.17
C SER A 232 -13.06 -1.36 34.13
N GLY A 233 -12.28 -0.32 33.86
CA GLY A 233 -12.31 0.95 34.59
C GLY A 233 -13.49 1.84 34.21
N LEU A 234 -14.11 1.61 33.05
CA LEU A 234 -15.29 2.34 32.59
C LEU A 234 -16.56 1.87 33.30
N LYS A 235 -17.51 2.78 33.49
CA LYS A 235 -18.80 2.53 34.14
C LYS A 235 -19.92 3.31 33.45
N LYS A 236 -21.10 2.70 33.43
CA LYS A 236 -22.33 3.40 33.07
C LYS A 236 -22.53 4.63 33.97
N GLY A 237 -22.96 5.74 33.37
CA GLY A 237 -23.16 7.03 34.02
C GLY A 237 -21.96 7.97 33.98
N GLN A 238 -20.77 7.50 33.59
CA GLN A 238 -19.59 8.37 33.46
C GLN A 238 -19.71 9.26 32.22
N GLN A 239 -19.26 10.50 32.37
CA GLN A 239 -19.06 11.42 31.26
C GLN A 239 -17.68 11.22 30.64
N VAL A 240 -17.59 11.34 29.33
CA VAL A 240 -16.38 11.04 28.56
C VAL A 240 -16.21 11.97 27.36
N HIS A 241 -14.95 12.27 27.05
CA HIS A 241 -14.52 12.73 25.73
C HIS A 241 -14.04 11.55 24.90
N ILE A 242 -14.49 11.45 23.65
CA ILE A 242 -14.15 10.34 22.75
C ILE A 242 -13.61 10.89 21.43
N TRP A 243 -12.44 10.38 21.05
CA TRP A 243 -11.87 10.54 19.72
C TRP A 243 -12.05 9.23 18.95
N GLY A 244 -12.76 9.30 17.83
CA GLY A 244 -12.90 8.18 16.92
C GLY A 244 -11.71 8.04 15.98
N THR A 245 -11.60 6.90 15.30
CA THR A 245 -10.60 6.70 14.22
C THR A 245 -10.96 7.42 12.90
N GLY A 246 -12.02 8.24 12.89
CA GLY A 246 -12.51 8.96 11.71
C GLY A 246 -13.50 8.18 10.83
N THR A 247 -13.59 6.85 10.97
CA THR A 247 -14.60 6.03 10.28
C THR A 247 -15.85 5.89 11.13
N VAL A 248 -16.99 6.33 10.58
CA VAL A 248 -18.32 6.16 11.20
C VAL A 248 -19.21 5.42 10.22
N LEU A 249 -19.80 4.32 10.67
CA LEU A 249 -20.85 3.61 9.94
C LEU A 249 -22.19 4.30 10.23
N GLU A 250 -22.85 4.74 9.18
CA GLU A 250 -24.17 5.36 9.26
C GLU A 250 -25.22 4.33 9.67
N SER A 251 -25.64 4.38 10.95
CA SER A 251 -26.72 3.59 11.51
C SER A 251 -27.41 4.34 12.66
N LEU A 252 -28.45 3.77 13.27
CA LEU A 252 -29.14 4.34 14.43
C LEU A 252 -29.19 3.31 15.57
N PRO A 253 -28.35 3.42 16.62
CA PRO A 253 -27.24 4.38 16.78
C PRO A 253 -26.10 4.17 15.75
N ALA A 254 -25.32 5.22 15.46
CA ALA A 254 -24.16 5.13 14.56
C ALA A 254 -23.05 4.28 15.19
N GLN A 255 -22.17 3.69 14.38
CA GLN A 255 -21.09 2.84 14.90
C GLN A 255 -19.72 3.40 14.54
N ALA A 256 -18.81 3.42 15.51
CA ALA A 256 -17.45 3.92 15.33
C ALA A 256 -16.44 3.11 16.16
N THR A 257 -15.15 3.29 15.87
CA THR A 257 -14.05 2.71 16.64
C THR A 257 -13.36 3.78 17.45
N VAL A 258 -13.03 3.48 18.71
CA VAL A 258 -12.32 4.40 19.60
C VAL A 258 -10.84 4.46 19.23
N ARG A 259 -10.34 5.67 19.02
CA ARG A 259 -8.90 5.97 19.08
C ARG A 259 -8.51 6.24 20.53
N ARG A 260 -9.19 7.18 21.18
CA ARG A 260 -8.94 7.57 22.57
C ARG A 260 -10.24 7.90 23.29
N ILE A 261 -10.28 7.62 24.58
CA ILE A 261 -11.32 8.10 25.49
C ILE A 261 -10.67 8.67 26.75
N GLU A 262 -11.26 9.74 27.25
CA GLU A 262 -10.90 10.35 28.53
C GLU A 262 -12.14 10.49 29.39
N LEU A 263 -12.05 10.06 30.64
CA LEU A 263 -13.10 10.29 31.63
C LEU A 263 -13.11 11.76 32.04
N LEU A 264 -14.31 12.31 32.21
CA LEU A 264 -14.54 13.60 32.81
C LEU A 264 -14.80 13.45 34.32
N GLU A 265 -14.44 14.48 35.09
CA GLU A 265 -14.70 14.56 36.54
C GLU A 265 -16.21 14.54 36.89
#